data_AF-A0A3C1KCJ7-F1
#
_entry.id   AF-A0A3C1KCJ7-F1
#
_cell.length_a   1.000
_cell.length_b   1.000
_cell.length_c   1.000
_cell.angle_alpha   90.00
_cell.angle_beta   90.00
_cell.angle_gamma   90.00
#
_symmetry.space_group_name_H-M   'P 1'
#
loop_
_entity.id
_entity.type
_entity.pdbx_description
1 polymer ?
#
loop_
_entity_poly.entity_id
_entity_poly.type
_entity_poly.pdbx_seq_one_letter_code
_entity_poly.pdbx_strand_id
1 'polypeptide(L)' 'VLEVRYDQLEGARFRHTVQFERWRPDRDAASCTFAQLEQIAAYDLAAVLD' A
#
# COMPACT_ATOMS: atom_id res chain seq x y z
N VAL A 1 0.79 14.88 6.51
CA VAL A 1 0.69 13.48 6.04
C VAL A 1 0.00 12.64 7.12
N LEU A 2 -0.74 11.60 6.75
CA LEU A 2 -1.33 10.64 7.69
C LEU A 2 -0.72 9.26 7.45
N GLU A 3 -0.46 8.53 8.52
CA GLU A 3 -0.15 7.11 8.47
C GLU A 3 -1.45 6.31 8.62
N VAL A 4 -1.64 5.31 7.76
CA VAL A 4 -2.81 4.45 7.75
C VAL A 4 -2.38 3.00 7.65
N ARG A 5 -3.14 2.11 8.30
CA ARG A 5 -3.09 0.67 8.00
C ARG A 5 -4.10 0.35 6.90
N TYR A 6 -3.69 -0.47 5.94
CA TYR A 6 -4.53 -0.90 4.81
C TYR A 6 -4.27 -2.37 4.49
N ASP A 7 -5.25 -3.03 3.89
CA ASP A 7 -5.13 -4.45 3.53
C ASP A 7 -4.62 -4.64 2.10
N GLN A 8 -5.28 -4.00 1.12
CA GLN A 8 -5.00 -4.18 -0.31
C GLN A 8 -5.07 -2.85 -1.07
N LEU A 9 -4.29 -2.78 -2.16
CA LEU A 9 -4.43 -1.79 -3.23
C LEU A 9 -5.07 -2.42 -4.47
N GLU A 10 -5.86 -1.62 -5.18
CA GLU A 10 -6.38 -1.95 -6.50
C GLU A 10 -5.93 -0.86 -7.48
N GLY A 11 -4.82 -1.11 -8.18
CA GLY A 11 -4.10 -0.07 -8.90
C GLY A 11 -3.59 1.00 -7.94
N ALA A 12 -4.01 2.26 -8.13
CA ALA A 12 -3.58 3.40 -7.33
C ALA A 12 -4.54 3.77 -6.17
N ARG A 13 -5.49 2.91 -5.80
CA ARG A 13 -6.45 3.15 -4.71
C ARG A 13 -6.43 2.06 -3.65
N PHE A 14 -6.78 2.41 -2.42
CA PHE A 14 -7.06 1.43 -1.37
C PHE A 14 -8.33 0.65 -1.69
N ARG A 15 -8.31 -0.65 -1.40
CA ARG A 15 -9.50 -1.48 -1.35
C ARG A 15 -9.94 -1.60 0.11
N HIS A 16 -11.24 -1.42 0.34
CA HIS A 16 -11.86 -1.30 1.67
C HIS A 16 -11.39 -0.05 2.44
N THR A 17 -12.04 0.21 3.58
CA THR A 17 -11.73 1.36 4.43
C THR A 17 -10.38 1.17 5.12
N VAL A 18 -9.50 2.16 5.00
CA VAL A 18 -8.23 2.21 5.74
C VAL A 18 -8.44 2.62 7.19
N GLN A 19 -7.56 2.16 8.07
CA GLN A 19 -7.57 2.53 9.48
C GLN A 19 -6.57 3.67 9.70
N PHE A 20 -7.02 4.75 10.33
CA PHE A 20 -6.15 5.84 10.73
C PHE A 20 -5.23 5.41 11.88
N GLU A 21 -3.92 5.59 11.72
CA GLU A 21 -2.95 5.33 12.78
C GLU A 21 -2.57 6.60 13.52
N ARG A 22 -1.99 7.56 12.81
CA ARG A 22 -1.49 8.80 13.38
C ARG A 22 -1.19 9.86 12.34
N TRP A 23 -1.15 11.09 12.80
CA TRP A 23 -0.59 12.20 12.02
C TRP A 23 0.93 12.07 11.92
N ARG A 24 1.47 12.43 10.75
CA ARG A 24 2.91 12.47 10.44
C ARG A 24 3.33 13.90 10.09
N PRO A 25 3.57 14.77 11.08
CA PRO A 25 4.13 16.10 10.84
C PRO A 25 5.60 16.05 10.41
N ASP A 26 6.28 14.93 10.68
CA ASP A 26 7.67 14.65 10.35
C ASP A 26 7.90 14.26 8.87
N ARG A 27 6.84 14.18 8.07
CA ARG A 27 6.89 13.76 6.66
C ARG A 27 6.38 14.87 5.75
N ASP A 28 7.12 15.10 4.67
CA ASP A 28 6.66 15.93 3.55
C ASP A 28 5.64 15.17 2.68
N ALA A 29 4.57 15.84 2.26
CA ALA A 29 3.51 15.25 1.47
C ALA A 29 3.99 14.77 0.09
N ALA A 30 4.91 15.50 -0.54
CA ALA A 30 5.47 15.10 -1.84
C ALA A 30 6.35 13.84 -1.75
N SER A 31 6.83 13.49 -0.55
CA SER A 31 7.62 12.28 -0.33
C SER A 31 6.79 10.99 -0.22
N CYS A 32 5.46 11.09 -0.06
CA CYS A 32 4.56 9.95 0.04
C CYS A 32 4.24 9.39 -1.34
N THR A 33 4.93 8.32 -1.75
CA THR A 33 4.82 7.74 -3.10
C THR A 33 4.68 6.23 -3.04
N PHE A 34 4.16 5.62 -4.13
CA PHE A 34 4.00 4.17 -4.24
C PHE A 34 5.32 3.38 -4.13
N ALA A 35 6.47 4.02 -4.35
CA ALA A 35 7.78 3.39 -4.17
C ALA A 35 8.07 2.98 -2.71
N GLN A 36 7.29 3.49 -1.75
CA GLN A 36 7.39 3.12 -0.33
C GLN A 36 6.72 1.79 0.00
N LEU A 37 5.89 1.27 -0.91
CA LEU A 37 5.08 0.09 -0.67
C LEU A 37 5.87 -1.14 -1.09
N GLU A 38 5.93 -2.13 -0.20
CA GLU A 38 6.55 -3.41 -0.52
C GLU A 38 5.67 -4.12 -1.56
N GLN A 39 6.17 -4.23 -2.78
CA GLN A 39 5.49 -4.98 -3.83
C GLN A 39 5.63 -6.46 -3.51
N ILE A 40 4.51 -7.12 -3.19
CA ILE A 40 4.48 -8.58 -3.11
C ILE A 40 4.84 -9.09 -4.51
N ALA A 41 5.92 -9.87 -4.59
CA ALA A 41 6.37 -10.47 -5.84
C ALA A 41 5.18 -11.18 -6.51
N ALA A 42 4.90 -10.83 -7.76
CA ALA A 42 3.90 -11.54 -8.54
C ALA A 42 4.31 -13.02 -8.58
N TYR A 43 3.47 -13.89 -8.02
CA TYR A 43 3.68 -15.32 -8.08
C TYR A 43 3.22 -15.83 -9.45
N ASP A 44 3.94 -16.81 -10.00
CA ASP A 44 3.55 -17.43 -11.25
C ASP A 44 2.33 -18.35 -11.05
N LEU A 45 1.15 -17.81 -11.36
CA LEU A 45 -0.12 -18.52 -11.26
C LEU A 45 -0.15 -19.80 -12.11
N ALA A 46 0.58 -19.86 -13.22
CA ALA A 46 0.65 -21.07 -14.03
C ALA A 46 1.30 -22.22 -13.25
N ALA A 47 2.34 -21.94 -12.46
CA ALA A 47 3.09 -22.94 -11.70
C ALA A 47 2.31 -23.61 -10.55
N VAL A 48 1.15 -23.08 -10.16
CA VAL A 48 0.30 -23.65 -9.09
C VAL A 48 -0.95 -24.35 -9.63
N LEU A 49 -1.31 -24.12 -10.89
CA LEU A 49 -2.49 -24.73 -11.51
C LEU A 49 -2.21 -26.07 -12.21
N ASP A 50 -0.95 -26.52 -12.23
CA ASP A 50 -0.51 -27.82 -12.76
C ASP A 50 -0.65 -28.98 -11.75
#